data_AF-A0A7Y3U9W0-F1
#
_entry.id   AF-A0A7Y3U9W0-F1
#
_cell.length_a   1.000
_cell.length_b   1.000
_cell.length_c   1.000
_cell.angle_alpha   90.00
_cell.angle_beta   90.00
_cell.angle_gamma   90.00
#
_symmetry.space_group_name_H-M   'P 1'
#
loop_
_entity.id
_entity.type
_entity.pdbx_description
1 polymer ?
#
loop_
_entity_poly.entity_id
_entity_poly.type
_entity_poly.pdbx_seq_one_letter_code
_entity_poly.pdbx_strand_id
1 'polypeptide(L)'
;MTMFTEVLTSLPWGVHVGLGLILAAGVVIWAFGKHLLKPTLVLAAMAMGASVGFVAAAFMPEHISVLWPVGGGVIVFALVALAAYRFVMAAMLAVSLGLACPLGYFTYAEITGLYRDQPGQTLSDEELRGGSEDQKSVQDHVKDAADKASDAIGDIIKDNEDILSGDGNGEGGGSGGDDNAEATPGWRNRFNRMMRDIARELANNWRDAPGIQQTATVLASFAGIALGIVFGIMAPKLSGAVVTALVGSLVILGSGSLLGLRYAMPVEALGLATMTGKLAWWFGLSLLGLLIQFKWVGRKADKKN
;
A
#
# COMPACT_ATOMS: atom_id res chain seq x y z
N MET A 1 18.24 -19.44 0.90
CA MET A 1 18.54 -18.18 1.63
C MET A 1 19.96 -17.66 1.40
N THR A 2 20.97 -18.50 1.18
CA THR A 2 22.38 -18.08 0.98
C THR A 2 22.60 -17.13 -0.21
N MET A 3 21.97 -17.40 -1.37
CA MET A 3 22.09 -16.50 -2.54
C MET A 3 21.59 -15.07 -2.26
N PHE A 4 20.54 -14.89 -1.46
CA PHE A 4 19.99 -13.57 -1.18
C PHE A 4 20.93 -12.75 -0.28
N THR A 5 21.57 -13.40 0.69
CA THR A 5 22.57 -12.79 1.57
C THR A 5 23.82 -12.37 0.79
N GLU A 6 24.27 -13.16 -0.18
CA GLU A 6 25.38 -12.80 -1.07
C GLU A 6 25.05 -11.58 -1.93
N VAL A 7 23.84 -11.55 -2.53
CA VAL A 7 23.39 -10.38 -3.30
C VAL A 7 23.33 -9.14 -2.42
N LEU A 8 22.79 -9.24 -1.20
CA LEU A 8 22.71 -8.10 -0.28
C LEU A 8 24.09 -7.58 0.16
N THR A 9 25.03 -8.48 0.44
CA THR A 9 26.38 -8.10 0.88
C THR A 9 27.22 -7.51 -0.26
N SER A 10 26.89 -7.84 -1.51
CA SER A 10 27.52 -7.28 -2.72
C SER A 10 27.02 -5.89 -3.13
N LEU A 11 25.93 -5.40 -2.53
CA LEU A 11 25.36 -4.10 -2.87
C LEU A 11 26.31 -2.96 -2.45
N PRO A 12 26.44 -1.89 -3.26
CA PRO A 12 27.22 -0.72 -2.91
C PRO A 12 26.80 -0.13 -1.56
N TRP A 13 27.75 0.47 -0.82
CA TRP A 13 27.47 1.11 0.47
C TRP A 13 26.33 2.16 0.38
N GLY A 14 26.20 2.85 -0.76
CA GLY A 14 25.13 3.82 -0.99
C GLY A 14 23.71 3.25 -0.82
N VAL A 15 23.48 1.98 -1.16
CA VAL A 15 22.17 1.33 -0.98
C VAL A 15 21.81 1.19 0.50
N HIS A 16 22.81 0.95 1.36
CA HIS A 16 22.63 0.82 2.79
C HIS A 16 22.26 2.16 3.44
N VAL A 17 22.89 3.25 2.99
CA VAL A 17 22.50 4.61 3.40
C VAL A 17 21.06 4.89 3.01
N GLY A 18 20.66 4.50 1.78
CA GLY A 18 19.27 4.57 1.34
C GLY A 18 18.31 3.78 2.24
N LEU A 19 18.65 2.54 2.60
CA LEU A 19 17.85 1.73 3.54
C LEU A 19 17.74 2.37 4.93
N GLY A 20 18.83 2.95 5.44
CA GLY A 20 18.83 3.69 6.70
C GLY A 20 17.92 4.92 6.67
N LEU A 21 17.93 5.67 5.55
CA LEU A 21 17.02 6.79 5.34
C LEU A 21 15.56 6.35 5.24
N ILE A 22 15.28 5.23 4.55
CA ILE A 22 13.93 4.64 4.48
C ILE A 22 13.47 4.18 5.86
N LEU A 23 14.35 3.56 6.65
CA LEU A 23 14.05 3.19 8.04
C LEU A 23 13.71 4.41 8.88
N ALA A 24 14.52 5.47 8.81
CA ALA A 24 14.28 6.72 9.53
C ALA A 24 12.96 7.37 9.11
N ALA A 25 12.67 7.42 7.80
CA ALA A 25 11.39 7.89 7.27
C ALA A 25 10.22 7.03 7.78
N GLY A 26 10.39 5.71 7.81
CA GLY A 26 9.42 4.77 8.38
C GLY A 26 9.13 5.07 9.85
N VAL A 27 10.16 5.32 10.67
CA VAL A 27 10.02 5.72 12.08
C VAL A 27 9.29 7.06 12.22
N VAL A 28 9.60 8.05 11.38
CA VAL A 28 8.93 9.35 11.39
C VAL A 28 7.45 9.21 11.01
N ILE A 29 7.13 8.44 9.96
CA ILE A 29 5.74 8.16 9.55
C ILE A 29 5.01 7.39 10.66
N TRP A 30 5.66 6.40 11.25
CA TRP A 30 5.11 5.58 12.32
C TRP A 30 4.78 6.40 13.58
N ALA A 31 5.64 7.35 13.97
CA ALA A 31 5.44 8.17 15.16
C ALA A 31 4.57 9.41 14.92
N PHE A 32 4.70 10.06 13.75
CA PHE A 32 4.13 11.39 13.47
C PHE A 32 3.24 11.45 12.23
N GLY A 33 3.02 10.34 11.53
CA GLY A 33 2.41 10.33 10.19
C GLY A 33 1.08 11.07 10.13
N LYS A 34 0.18 10.85 11.10
CA LYS A 34 -1.12 11.56 11.12
C LYS A 34 -1.02 13.08 11.26
N HIS A 35 0.05 13.57 11.88
CA HIS A 35 0.26 15.00 12.10
C HIS A 35 0.95 15.66 10.90
N LEU A 36 1.71 14.89 10.12
CA LEU A 36 2.41 15.38 8.94
C LEU A 36 1.55 15.31 7.68
N LEU A 37 0.78 14.23 7.47
CA LEU A 37 0.04 13.99 6.22
C LEU A 37 -0.95 15.10 5.88
N LYS A 38 -1.74 15.55 6.85
CA LYS A 38 -2.77 16.57 6.61
C LYS A 38 -2.17 17.93 6.21
N PRO A 39 -1.25 18.54 6.97
CA PRO A 39 -0.68 19.83 6.60
C PRO A 39 0.15 19.75 5.33
N THR A 40 0.90 18.67 5.08
CA THR A 40 1.70 18.56 3.85
C THR A 40 0.80 18.50 2.61
N LEU A 41 -0.29 17.73 2.65
CA LEU A 41 -1.23 17.63 1.54
C LEU A 41 -1.94 18.97 1.29
N VAL A 42 -2.40 19.64 2.35
CA VAL A 42 -3.03 20.96 2.22
C VAL A 42 -2.06 22.00 1.67
N LEU A 43 -0.81 22.04 2.16
CA LEU A 43 0.21 22.96 1.65
C LEU A 43 0.55 22.69 0.18
N ALA A 44 0.71 21.43 -0.21
CA ALA A 44 0.94 21.05 -1.60
C ALA A 44 -0.23 21.49 -2.50
N ALA A 45 -1.47 21.28 -2.04
CA ALA A 45 -2.65 21.70 -2.79
C ALA A 45 -2.79 23.22 -2.86
N MET A 46 -2.48 23.94 -1.78
CA MET A 46 -2.45 25.41 -1.80
C MET A 46 -1.41 25.93 -2.79
N ALA A 47 -0.22 25.31 -2.84
CA ALA A 47 0.82 25.66 -3.81
C ALA A 47 0.34 25.44 -5.25
N MET A 48 -0.26 24.26 -5.53
CA MET A 48 -0.84 23.98 -6.85
C MET A 48 -1.98 24.96 -7.20
N GLY A 49 -2.89 25.23 -6.26
CA GLY A 49 -3.99 26.17 -6.45
C GLY A 49 -3.53 27.60 -6.67
N ALA A 50 -2.45 28.03 -6.01
CA ALA A 50 -1.82 29.33 -6.25
C ALA A 50 -1.22 29.40 -7.67
N SER A 51 -0.52 28.35 -8.11
CA SER A 51 0.03 28.27 -9.47
C SER A 51 -1.06 28.31 -10.53
N VAL A 52 -2.13 27.54 -10.37
CA VAL A 52 -3.28 27.55 -11.29
C VAL A 52 -3.99 28.91 -11.27
N GLY A 53 -4.22 29.48 -10.10
CA GLY A 53 -4.82 30.80 -9.95
C GLY A 53 -3.98 31.92 -10.58
N PHE A 54 -2.65 31.82 -10.50
CA PHE A 54 -1.73 32.76 -11.13
C PHE A 54 -1.81 32.69 -12.66
N VAL A 55 -1.82 31.47 -13.22
CA VAL A 55 -2.01 31.27 -14.67
C VAL A 55 -3.39 31.78 -15.11
N ALA A 56 -4.44 31.50 -14.34
CA ALA A 56 -5.79 31.98 -14.63
C ALA A 56 -5.91 33.51 -14.61
N ALA A 57 -5.09 34.19 -13.78
CA ALA A 57 -5.06 35.65 -13.72
C ALA A 57 -4.64 36.28 -15.06
N ALA A 58 -3.82 35.59 -15.87
CA ALA A 58 -3.41 36.08 -17.19
C ALA A 58 -4.57 36.16 -18.19
N PHE A 59 -5.68 35.47 -17.94
CA PHE A 59 -6.87 35.47 -18.78
C PHE A 59 -7.99 36.39 -18.27
N MET A 60 -7.80 37.04 -17.11
CA MET A 60 -8.81 37.92 -16.53
C MET A 60 -8.66 39.37 -17.03
N PRO A 61 -9.77 40.14 -17.10
CA PRO A 61 -9.73 41.56 -17.41
C PRO A 61 -8.84 42.38 -16.45
N GLU A 62 -8.18 43.42 -16.97
CA GLU A 62 -7.20 44.24 -16.22
C GLU A 62 -7.74 44.91 -14.94
N HIS A 63 -9.05 45.08 -14.81
CA HIS A 63 -9.66 45.67 -13.62
C HIS A 63 -9.76 44.70 -12.43
N ILE A 64 -9.54 43.40 -12.65
CA ILE A 64 -9.58 42.38 -11.60
C ILE A 64 -8.16 42.20 -11.04
N SER A 65 -7.98 42.49 -9.74
CA SER A 65 -6.71 42.26 -9.06
C SER A 65 -6.33 40.77 -9.09
N VAL A 66 -5.06 40.48 -9.42
CA VAL A 66 -4.44 39.14 -9.41
C VAL A 66 -4.63 38.40 -8.08
N LEU A 67 -4.83 39.13 -6.98
CA LEU A 67 -5.10 38.55 -5.67
C LEU A 67 -6.38 37.70 -5.63
N TRP A 68 -7.40 38.03 -6.42
CA TRP A 68 -8.67 37.28 -6.44
C TRP A 68 -8.54 35.88 -7.04
N PRO A 69 -8.01 35.69 -8.27
CA PRO A 69 -7.84 34.35 -8.84
C PRO A 69 -6.82 33.50 -8.08
N VAL A 70 -5.72 34.10 -7.59
CA VAL A 70 -4.73 33.38 -6.76
C VAL A 70 -5.34 32.97 -5.42
N GLY A 71 -5.97 33.90 -4.70
CA GLY A 71 -6.61 33.64 -3.41
C GLY A 71 -7.74 32.63 -3.51
N GLY A 72 -8.59 32.75 -4.55
CA GLY A 72 -9.65 31.80 -4.86
C GLY A 72 -9.09 30.40 -5.13
N GLY A 73 -8.06 30.29 -5.98
CA GLY A 73 -7.39 29.02 -6.28
C GLY A 73 -6.85 28.33 -5.03
N VAL A 74 -6.16 29.07 -4.16
CA VAL A 74 -5.64 28.54 -2.88
C VAL A 74 -6.76 27.97 -2.01
N ILE A 75 -7.87 28.71 -1.83
CA ILE A 75 -8.98 28.29 -0.98
C ILE A 75 -9.68 27.05 -1.56
N VAL A 76 -9.99 27.07 -2.85
CA VAL A 76 -10.70 25.96 -3.53
C VAL A 76 -9.86 24.69 -3.47
N PHE A 77 -8.57 24.75 -3.83
CA PHE A 77 -7.71 23.58 -3.79
C PHE A 77 -7.46 23.07 -2.37
N ALA A 78 -7.36 23.95 -1.37
CA ALA A 78 -7.27 23.53 0.03
C ALA A 78 -8.52 22.75 0.49
N LEU A 79 -9.72 23.18 0.07
CA LEU A 79 -10.97 22.48 0.38
C LEU A 79 -11.06 21.14 -0.35
N VAL A 80 -10.72 21.10 -1.63
CA VAL A 80 -10.66 19.85 -2.42
C VAL A 80 -9.66 18.87 -1.80
N ALA A 81 -8.48 19.34 -1.42
CA ALA A 81 -7.48 18.55 -0.72
C ALA A 81 -7.97 17.97 0.61
N LEU A 82 -8.73 18.74 1.40
CA LEU A 82 -9.32 18.25 2.64
C LEU A 82 -10.38 17.18 2.40
N ALA A 83 -11.16 17.29 1.33
CA ALA A 83 -12.12 16.28 0.92
C ALA A 83 -11.42 15.01 0.41
N ALA A 84 -10.47 15.16 -0.51
CA ALA A 84 -9.66 14.08 -1.08
C ALA A 84 -8.86 13.33 -0.01
N TYR A 85 -8.32 14.04 0.99
CA TYR A 85 -7.63 13.42 2.12
C TYR A 85 -8.48 12.37 2.83
N ARG A 86 -9.79 12.62 3.02
CA ARG A 86 -10.67 11.62 3.65
C ARG A 86 -10.82 10.36 2.81
N PHE A 87 -11.00 10.53 1.51
CA PHE A 87 -11.14 9.41 0.57
C PHE A 87 -9.85 8.59 0.49
N VAL A 88 -8.71 9.26 0.34
CA VAL A 88 -7.39 8.62 0.32
C VAL A 88 -7.13 7.85 1.61
N MET A 89 -7.46 8.42 2.78
CA MET A 89 -7.26 7.71 4.05
C MET A 89 -8.18 6.49 4.18
N ALA A 90 -9.42 6.56 3.69
CA ALA A 90 -10.33 5.43 3.68
C ALA A 90 -9.84 4.32 2.74
N ALA A 91 -9.42 4.68 1.52
CA ALA A 91 -8.85 3.74 0.56
C ALA A 91 -7.57 3.07 1.09
N MET A 92 -6.65 3.84 1.68
CA MET A 92 -5.42 3.30 2.26
C MET A 92 -5.71 2.36 3.43
N LEU A 93 -6.72 2.67 4.26
CA LEU A 93 -7.14 1.78 5.34
C LEU A 93 -7.77 0.49 4.79
N ALA A 94 -8.62 0.60 3.76
CA ALA A 94 -9.23 -0.53 3.07
C ALA A 94 -8.17 -1.47 2.50
N VAL A 95 -7.18 -0.94 1.79
CA VAL A 95 -6.06 -1.74 1.26
C VAL A 95 -5.24 -2.35 2.40
N SER A 96 -4.94 -1.57 3.45
CA SER A 96 -4.15 -2.07 4.58
C SER A 96 -4.84 -3.23 5.30
N LEU A 97 -6.16 -3.13 5.55
CA LEU A 97 -6.94 -4.20 6.17
C LEU A 97 -7.19 -5.36 5.21
N GLY A 98 -7.39 -5.09 3.93
CA GLY A 98 -7.48 -6.10 2.87
C GLY A 98 -6.24 -6.97 2.79
N LEU A 99 -5.06 -6.42 3.07
CA LEU A 99 -3.81 -7.18 3.16
C LEU A 99 -3.62 -7.83 4.55
N ALA A 100 -4.02 -7.14 5.63
CA ALA A 100 -3.83 -7.62 6.99
C ALA A 100 -4.71 -8.83 7.33
N CYS A 101 -5.96 -8.87 6.86
CA CYS A 101 -6.92 -9.92 7.18
C CYS A 101 -6.48 -11.31 6.67
N PRO A 102 -6.07 -11.48 5.39
CA PRO A 102 -5.41 -12.68 4.89
C PRO A 102 -4.25 -13.15 5.76
N LEU A 103 -3.34 -12.23 6.10
CA LEU A 103 -2.17 -12.55 6.92
C LEU A 103 -2.57 -13.04 8.31
N GLY A 104 -3.59 -12.43 8.90
CA GLY A 104 -4.19 -12.87 10.16
C GLY A 104 -4.79 -14.28 10.05
N TYR A 105 -5.49 -14.57 8.96
CA TYR A 105 -6.05 -15.89 8.68
C TYR A 105 -4.96 -16.96 8.55
N PHE A 106 -3.90 -16.69 7.78
CA PHE A 106 -2.76 -17.62 7.65
C PHE A 106 -2.07 -17.86 9.00
N THR A 107 -1.86 -16.81 9.79
CA THR A 107 -1.27 -16.93 11.13
C THR A 107 -2.14 -17.80 12.04
N TYR A 108 -3.45 -17.57 12.02
CA TYR A 108 -4.41 -18.35 12.78
C TYR A 108 -4.39 -19.82 12.37
N ALA A 109 -4.37 -20.11 11.07
CA ALA A 109 -4.32 -21.46 10.55
C ALA A 109 -2.99 -22.19 10.88
N GLU A 110 -1.87 -21.48 10.85
CA GLU A 110 -0.56 -22.00 11.26
C GLU A 110 -0.55 -22.36 12.75
N ILE A 111 -1.05 -21.47 13.61
CA ILE A 111 -1.10 -21.68 15.08
C ILE A 111 -2.02 -22.83 15.46
N THR A 112 -3.19 -22.93 14.83
CA THR A 112 -4.18 -23.98 15.12
C THR A 112 -3.82 -25.32 14.49
N GLY A 113 -2.83 -25.36 13.60
CA GLY A 113 -2.46 -26.57 12.88
C GLY A 113 -3.54 -27.05 11.92
N LEU A 114 -4.46 -26.18 11.51
CA LEU A 114 -5.58 -26.48 10.60
C LEU A 114 -5.15 -27.21 9.31
N TYR A 115 -3.89 -27.04 8.91
CA TYR A 115 -3.32 -27.63 7.69
C TYR A 115 -2.15 -28.58 7.92
N ARG A 116 -1.84 -28.92 9.18
CA ARG A 116 -0.67 -29.76 9.51
C ARG A 116 -0.80 -31.19 8.97
N ASP A 117 -2.03 -31.68 8.82
CA ASP A 117 -2.34 -33.07 8.46
C ASP A 117 -2.99 -33.23 7.07
N GLN A 118 -2.99 -32.18 6.24
CA GLN A 118 -3.47 -32.26 4.84
C GLN A 118 -2.31 -32.16 3.82
N PRO A 119 -1.38 -33.12 3.78
CA PRO A 119 -0.36 -33.15 2.74
C PRO A 119 -0.99 -33.60 1.42
N GLY A 120 -1.31 -32.64 0.54
CA GLY A 120 -1.56 -32.92 -0.87
C GLY A 120 -2.68 -33.91 -1.15
N GLN A 121 -3.69 -34.02 -0.28
CA GLN A 121 -4.94 -34.65 -0.68
C GLN A 121 -5.52 -33.80 -1.81
N THR A 122 -5.24 -34.24 -3.04
CA THR A 122 -6.15 -34.03 -4.15
C THR A 122 -7.48 -34.49 -3.61
N LEU A 123 -8.36 -33.51 -3.31
CA LEU A 123 -9.73 -33.79 -2.90
C LEU A 123 -10.24 -34.89 -3.83
N SER A 124 -10.59 -36.03 -3.26
CA SER A 124 -11.15 -37.12 -4.06
C SER A 124 -12.32 -36.55 -4.85
N ASP A 125 -12.47 -36.93 -6.12
CA ASP A 125 -13.54 -36.40 -6.99
C ASP A 125 -14.94 -36.55 -6.36
N GLU A 126 -15.10 -37.43 -5.37
CA GLU A 126 -16.28 -37.61 -4.53
C GLU A 126 -16.52 -36.48 -3.51
N GLU A 127 -15.50 -35.98 -2.79
CA GLU A 127 -15.65 -34.86 -1.85
C GLU A 127 -15.89 -33.53 -2.57
N LEU A 128 -15.34 -33.37 -3.78
CA LEU A 128 -15.65 -32.26 -4.69
C LEU A 128 -17.11 -32.31 -5.19
N ARG A 129 -17.75 -33.49 -5.24
CA ARG A 129 -19.16 -33.65 -5.62
C ARG A 129 -20.13 -33.54 -4.45
N GLY A 130 -19.72 -33.89 -3.22
CA GLY A 130 -20.58 -33.91 -2.04
C GLY A 130 -20.86 -32.54 -1.40
N GLY A 131 -19.94 -31.58 -1.50
CA GLY A 131 -20.11 -30.21 -0.99
C GLY A 131 -20.61 -29.19 -2.01
N SER A 132 -20.99 -29.61 -3.21
CA SER A 132 -20.89 -28.78 -4.41
C SER A 132 -22.03 -27.78 -4.65
N GLU A 133 -23.18 -27.85 -3.99
CA GLU A 133 -24.25 -26.86 -4.26
C GLU A 133 -24.05 -25.58 -3.45
N ASP A 134 -23.87 -25.68 -2.13
CA ASP A 134 -23.67 -24.51 -1.27
C ASP A 134 -22.31 -23.84 -1.49
N GLN A 135 -21.25 -24.63 -1.68
CA GLN A 135 -19.92 -24.05 -1.92
C GLN A 135 -19.83 -23.39 -3.31
N LYS A 136 -20.50 -23.95 -4.31
CA LYS A 136 -20.56 -23.35 -5.65
C LYS A 136 -21.37 -22.07 -5.64
N SER A 137 -22.48 -22.00 -4.90
CA SER A 137 -23.22 -20.75 -4.69
C SER A 137 -22.34 -19.65 -4.08
N VAL A 138 -21.60 -19.96 -3.01
CA VAL A 138 -20.67 -19.00 -2.38
C VAL A 138 -19.54 -18.62 -3.34
N GLN A 139 -18.97 -19.57 -4.07
CA GLN A 139 -17.91 -19.32 -5.04
C GLN A 139 -18.40 -18.45 -6.21
N ASP A 140 -19.61 -18.69 -6.70
CA ASP A 140 -20.24 -17.91 -7.77
C ASP A 140 -20.51 -16.47 -7.28
N HIS A 141 -20.97 -16.28 -6.04
CA HIS A 141 -21.14 -14.95 -5.45
C HIS A 141 -19.82 -14.21 -5.22
N VAL A 142 -18.78 -14.89 -4.75
CA VAL A 142 -17.44 -14.30 -4.57
C VAL A 142 -16.83 -13.96 -5.92
N LYS A 143 -17.02 -14.82 -6.93
CA LYS A 143 -16.55 -14.57 -8.29
C LYS A 143 -17.28 -13.38 -8.92
N ASP A 144 -18.60 -13.31 -8.82
CA ASP A 144 -19.38 -12.16 -9.31
C ASP A 144 -18.98 -10.86 -8.60
N ALA A 145 -18.72 -10.89 -7.29
CA ALA A 145 -18.23 -9.73 -6.56
C ALA A 145 -16.80 -9.33 -6.97
N ALA A 146 -15.93 -10.31 -7.22
CA ALA A 146 -14.56 -10.08 -7.68
C ALA A 146 -14.51 -9.55 -9.11
N ASP A 147 -15.33 -10.10 -10.00
CA ASP A 147 -15.46 -9.66 -11.39
C ASP A 147 -16.00 -8.22 -11.42
N LYS A 148 -17.05 -7.90 -10.66
CA LYS A 148 -17.56 -6.53 -10.52
C LYS A 148 -16.52 -5.55 -9.95
N ALA A 149 -15.74 -5.97 -8.96
CA ALA A 149 -14.68 -5.14 -8.39
C ALA A 149 -13.54 -4.93 -9.40
N SER A 150 -13.15 -5.98 -10.14
CA SER A 150 -12.14 -5.93 -11.19
C SER A 150 -12.58 -5.01 -12.33
N ASP A 151 -13.83 -5.10 -12.77
CA ASP A 151 -14.41 -4.24 -13.81
C ASP A 151 -14.44 -2.78 -13.34
N ALA A 152 -14.90 -2.50 -12.12
CA ALA A 152 -14.90 -1.15 -11.57
C ALA A 152 -13.48 -0.55 -11.45
N ILE A 153 -12.48 -1.36 -11.10
CA ILE A 153 -11.07 -0.93 -11.08
C ILE A 153 -10.55 -0.72 -12.51
N GLY A 154 -10.90 -1.61 -13.44
CA GLY A 154 -10.53 -1.52 -14.85
C GLY A 154 -11.06 -0.26 -15.52
N ASP A 155 -12.30 0.12 -15.22
CA ASP A 155 -12.92 1.36 -15.69
C ASP A 155 -12.19 2.59 -15.12
N ILE A 156 -11.88 2.60 -13.81
CA ILE A 156 -11.09 3.69 -13.20
C ILE A 156 -9.69 3.80 -13.85
N ILE A 157 -9.03 2.67 -14.15
CA ILE A 157 -7.71 2.68 -14.78
C ILE A 157 -7.81 3.22 -16.21
N LYS A 158 -8.76 2.73 -17.02
CA LYS A 158 -8.96 3.20 -18.40
C LYS A 158 -9.29 4.68 -18.45
N ASP A 159 -10.18 5.16 -17.58
CA ASP A 159 -10.55 6.57 -17.49
C ASP A 159 -9.36 7.48 -17.13
N ASN A 160 -8.34 6.94 -16.45
CA ASN A 160 -7.11 7.66 -16.12
C ASN A 160 -5.96 7.37 -17.09
N GLU A 161 -6.06 6.35 -17.95
CA GLU A 161 -5.06 6.02 -18.95
C GLU A 161 -4.94 7.16 -19.94
N ASP A 162 -6.04 7.74 -20.42
CA ASP A 162 -6.04 8.92 -21.29
C ASP A 162 -5.37 10.17 -20.66
N ILE A 163 -5.37 10.28 -19.33
CA ILE A 163 -4.72 11.37 -18.59
C ILE A 163 -3.21 11.12 -18.45
N LEU A 164 -2.79 9.86 -18.31
CA LEU A 164 -1.40 9.46 -18.10
C LEU A 164 -0.65 9.18 -19.41
N SER A 165 -1.35 8.70 -20.43
CA SER A 165 -0.85 8.49 -21.78
C SER A 165 -0.90 9.76 -22.60
N GLY A 166 -1.00 10.94 -21.94
CA GLY A 166 -0.93 12.27 -22.53
C GLY A 166 0.06 12.27 -23.68
N ASP A 167 -0.51 12.07 -24.86
CA ASP A 167 0.18 11.81 -26.10
C ASP A 167 0.77 13.16 -26.48
N GLY A 168 2.00 13.39 -25.99
CA GLY A 168 2.89 14.43 -26.46
C GLY A 168 3.34 14.09 -27.88
N ASN A 169 2.36 13.94 -28.77
CA ASN A 169 2.51 13.77 -30.20
C ASN A 169 2.96 15.10 -30.78
N GLY A 170 4.18 15.49 -30.41
CA GLY A 170 5.02 16.33 -31.22
C GLY A 170 5.47 15.47 -32.38
N GLU A 171 4.72 15.51 -33.48
CA GLU A 171 5.16 15.09 -34.80
C GLU A 171 6.47 15.81 -35.12
N GLY A 172 7.59 15.14 -34.84
CA GLY A 172 8.94 15.59 -35.13
C GLY A 172 9.66 14.49 -35.87
N GLY A 173 9.43 14.41 -37.18
CA GLY A 173 10.12 13.49 -38.07
C GLY A 173 11.64 13.61 -37.97
N GLY A 174 12.30 12.47 -37.88
CA GLY A 174 13.75 12.39 -37.77
C GLY A 174 14.24 10.96 -37.92
N SER A 175 13.96 10.35 -39.07
CA SER A 175 14.64 9.14 -39.50
C SER A 175 16.09 9.50 -39.83
N GLY A 176 16.98 9.32 -38.86
CA GLY A 176 18.41 9.51 -39.00
C GLY A 176 19.08 8.75 -37.86
N GLY A 177 19.73 7.64 -38.20
CA GLY A 177 20.31 6.71 -37.24
C GLY A 177 21.29 7.38 -36.28
N ASP A 178 21.30 6.88 -35.06
CA ASP A 178 22.42 6.98 -34.14
C ASP A 178 22.36 5.79 -33.18
N ASP A 179 23.47 5.06 -33.11
CA ASP A 179 23.75 3.94 -32.20
C ASP A 179 23.87 4.38 -30.72
N ASN A 180 23.24 5.50 -30.37
CA ASN A 180 23.00 5.92 -29.01
C ASN A 180 21.78 5.18 -28.48
N ALA A 181 21.95 3.87 -28.25
CA ALA A 181 21.09 3.09 -27.39
C ALA A 181 21.14 3.74 -26.01
N GLU A 182 20.25 4.70 -25.82
CA GLU A 182 20.03 5.45 -24.60
C GLU A 182 20.06 4.47 -23.44
N ALA A 183 20.98 4.73 -22.51
CA ALA A 183 21.11 4.05 -21.24
C ALA A 183 19.83 4.28 -20.41
N THR A 184 18.73 3.65 -20.81
CA THR A 184 17.54 3.56 -20.00
C THR A 184 17.98 2.95 -18.68
N PRO A 185 17.71 3.63 -17.55
CA PRO A 185 18.44 3.39 -16.33
C PRO A 185 18.09 1.99 -15.83
N GLY A 186 19.10 1.09 -15.84
CA GLY A 186 18.93 -0.35 -15.66
C GLY A 186 18.22 -0.80 -14.38
N TRP A 187 17.95 0.13 -13.44
CA TRP A 187 17.15 -0.12 -12.25
C TRP A 187 15.67 -0.44 -12.58
N ARG A 188 15.05 0.22 -13.58
CA ARG A 188 13.63 -0.05 -13.94
C ARG A 188 13.46 -1.50 -14.41
N ASN A 189 14.37 -1.97 -15.26
CA ASN A 189 14.36 -3.34 -15.76
C ASN A 189 14.69 -4.39 -14.69
N ARG A 190 15.50 -4.03 -13.68
CA ARG A 190 15.75 -4.89 -12.50
C ARG A 190 14.53 -4.97 -11.61
N PHE A 191 13.91 -3.82 -11.31
CA PHE A 191 12.67 -3.75 -10.52
C PHE A 191 11.53 -4.52 -11.18
N ASN A 192 11.29 -4.32 -12.48
CA ASN A 192 10.26 -5.04 -13.24
C ASN A 192 10.52 -6.55 -13.33
N ARG A 193 11.78 -6.99 -13.30
CA ARG A 193 12.10 -8.43 -13.19
C ARG A 193 11.75 -8.96 -11.80
N MET A 194 12.25 -8.30 -10.76
CA MET A 194 11.95 -8.66 -9.37
C MET A 194 10.44 -8.73 -9.09
N MET A 195 9.67 -7.72 -9.54
CA MET A 195 8.22 -7.71 -9.37
C MET A 195 7.52 -8.85 -10.11
N ARG A 196 7.99 -9.20 -11.32
CA ARG A 196 7.47 -10.36 -12.07
C ARG A 196 7.81 -11.67 -11.37
N ASP A 197 9.00 -11.80 -10.80
CA ASP A 197 9.41 -13.00 -10.10
C ASP A 197 8.59 -13.19 -8.82
N ILE A 198 8.39 -12.13 -8.03
CA ILE A 198 7.50 -12.13 -6.86
C ILE A 198 6.06 -12.48 -7.27
N ALA A 199 5.55 -11.89 -8.36
CA ALA A 199 4.20 -12.16 -8.84
C ALA A 199 4.02 -13.61 -9.29
N ARG A 200 5.02 -14.20 -9.95
CA ARG A 200 5.01 -15.62 -10.35
C ARG A 200 5.07 -16.55 -9.15
N GLU A 201 5.91 -16.25 -8.17
CA GLU A 201 5.99 -17.04 -6.93
C GLU A 201 4.66 -17.00 -6.17
N LEU A 202 4.06 -15.81 -6.03
CA LEU A 202 2.73 -15.65 -5.44
C LEU A 202 1.66 -16.41 -6.23
N ALA A 203 1.67 -16.33 -7.57
CA ALA A 203 0.70 -17.01 -8.41
C ALA A 203 0.82 -18.54 -8.33
N ASN A 204 2.05 -19.07 -8.28
CA ASN A 204 2.29 -20.49 -8.11
C ASN A 204 1.84 -20.96 -6.71
N ASN A 205 2.25 -20.25 -5.66
CA ASN A 205 1.82 -20.55 -4.28
C ASN A 205 0.30 -20.46 -4.12
N TRP A 206 -0.33 -19.49 -4.79
CA TRP A 206 -1.79 -19.37 -4.82
C TRP A 206 -2.43 -20.59 -5.48
N ARG A 207 -1.95 -20.96 -6.68
CA ARG A 207 -2.49 -22.09 -7.46
C ARG A 207 -2.34 -23.42 -6.72
N ASP A 208 -1.26 -23.59 -5.97
CA ASP A 208 -0.97 -24.80 -5.20
C ASP A 208 -1.72 -24.85 -3.86
N ALA A 209 -2.29 -23.72 -3.40
CA ALA A 209 -3.08 -23.68 -2.18
C ALA A 209 -4.42 -24.43 -2.35
N PRO A 210 -4.88 -25.20 -1.34
CA PRO A 210 -6.21 -25.80 -1.33
C PRO A 210 -7.32 -24.79 -1.64
N GLY A 211 -8.35 -25.19 -2.39
CA GLY A 211 -9.44 -24.29 -2.80
C GLY A 211 -10.17 -23.62 -1.62
N ILE A 212 -10.25 -24.29 -0.46
CA ILE A 212 -10.80 -23.72 0.77
C ILE A 212 -9.92 -22.58 1.30
N GLN A 213 -8.59 -22.72 1.24
CA GLN A 213 -7.67 -21.65 1.64
C GLN A 213 -7.75 -20.45 0.70
N GLN A 214 -7.85 -20.70 -0.62
CA GLN A 214 -8.02 -19.64 -1.61
C GLN A 214 -9.29 -18.84 -1.32
N THR A 215 -10.44 -19.50 -1.20
CA THR A 215 -11.73 -18.85 -0.95
C THR A 215 -11.75 -18.10 0.39
N ALA A 216 -11.25 -18.70 1.47
CA ALA A 216 -11.15 -18.04 2.77
C ALA A 216 -10.25 -16.79 2.73
N THR A 217 -9.14 -16.85 1.99
CA THR A 217 -8.21 -15.73 1.83
C THR A 217 -8.84 -14.58 1.03
N VAL A 218 -9.55 -14.88 -0.06
CA VAL A 218 -10.30 -13.87 -0.83
C VAL A 218 -11.37 -13.24 0.05
N LEU A 219 -12.17 -14.05 0.76
CA LEU A 219 -13.24 -13.55 1.62
C LEU A 219 -12.70 -12.68 2.76
N ALA A 220 -11.59 -13.09 3.39
CA ALA A 220 -10.91 -12.29 4.41
C ALA A 220 -10.40 -10.96 3.85
N SER A 221 -9.87 -10.95 2.63
CA SER A 221 -9.44 -9.72 1.94
C SER A 221 -10.62 -8.77 1.74
N PHE A 222 -11.74 -9.27 1.20
CA PHE A 222 -12.95 -8.46 0.98
C PHE A 222 -13.54 -7.92 2.28
N ALA A 223 -13.60 -8.75 3.32
CA ALA A 223 -14.04 -8.31 4.64
C ALA A 223 -13.15 -7.19 5.19
N GLY A 224 -11.83 -7.34 5.05
CA GLY A 224 -10.86 -6.31 5.44
C GLY A 224 -11.05 -5.00 4.68
N ILE A 225 -11.22 -5.06 3.36
CA ILE A 225 -11.48 -3.89 2.50
C ILE A 225 -12.77 -3.19 2.93
N ALA A 226 -13.87 -3.93 3.06
CA ALA A 226 -15.17 -3.38 3.45
C ALA A 226 -15.10 -2.69 4.82
N LEU A 227 -14.50 -3.36 5.81
CA LEU A 227 -14.27 -2.79 7.14
C LEU A 227 -13.41 -1.53 7.08
N GLY A 228 -12.36 -1.51 6.26
CA GLY A 228 -11.49 -0.36 6.12
C GLY A 228 -12.16 0.84 5.46
N ILE A 229 -13.04 0.62 4.48
CA ILE A 229 -13.86 1.70 3.88
C ILE A 229 -14.81 2.27 4.94
N VAL A 230 -15.59 1.42 5.61
CA VAL A 230 -16.57 1.85 6.62
C VAL A 230 -15.88 2.61 7.75
N PHE A 231 -14.81 2.05 8.32
CA PHE A 231 -14.06 2.69 9.40
C PHE A 231 -13.32 3.95 8.93
N GLY A 232 -12.82 3.95 7.71
CA GLY A 232 -12.18 5.09 7.07
C GLY A 232 -13.09 6.31 6.95
N ILE A 233 -14.35 6.08 6.58
CA ILE A 233 -15.39 7.11 6.44
C ILE A 233 -15.90 7.55 7.82
N MET A 234 -16.20 6.62 8.73
CA MET A 234 -16.77 6.95 10.04
C MET A 234 -15.77 7.65 10.96
N ALA A 235 -14.50 7.29 10.88
CA ALA A 235 -13.48 7.76 11.82
C ALA A 235 -12.19 8.22 11.09
N PRO A 236 -12.23 9.29 10.28
CA PRO A 236 -11.10 9.73 9.46
C PRO A 236 -9.87 10.17 10.29
N LYS A 237 -10.08 10.56 11.55
CA LYS A 237 -8.98 10.88 12.48
C LYS A 237 -8.27 9.61 12.97
N LEU A 238 -9.00 8.51 13.10
CA LEU A 238 -8.47 7.21 13.55
C LEU A 238 -7.79 6.48 12.40
N SER A 239 -8.39 6.49 11.21
CA SER A 239 -7.82 5.85 10.01
C SER A 239 -6.42 6.37 9.70
N GLY A 240 -6.21 7.69 9.80
CA GLY A 240 -4.89 8.34 9.75
C GLY A 240 -3.85 7.67 10.64
N ALA A 241 -4.23 7.39 11.89
CA ALA A 241 -3.33 6.80 12.86
C ALA A 241 -3.07 5.32 12.59
N VAL A 242 -4.12 4.57 12.28
CA VAL A 242 -4.04 3.13 11.98
C VAL A 242 -3.18 2.89 10.75
N VAL A 243 -3.45 3.58 9.64
CA VAL A 243 -2.69 3.42 8.38
C VAL A 243 -1.22 3.75 8.59
N THR A 244 -0.91 4.88 9.23
CA THR A 244 0.50 5.28 9.42
C THR A 244 1.24 4.37 10.38
N ALA A 245 0.56 3.81 11.38
CA ALA A 245 1.13 2.81 12.27
C ALA A 245 1.40 1.48 11.54
N LEU A 246 0.45 1.00 10.71
CA LEU A 246 0.58 -0.24 9.93
C LEU A 246 1.64 -0.13 8.83
N VAL A 247 1.62 0.95 8.05
CA VAL A 247 2.58 1.18 6.98
C VAL A 247 3.96 1.48 7.56
N GLY A 248 4.03 2.32 8.59
CA GLY A 248 5.29 2.65 9.26
C GLY A 248 5.96 1.40 9.86
N SER A 249 5.21 0.51 10.49
CA SER A 249 5.75 -0.74 11.03
C SER A 249 6.22 -1.71 9.93
N LEU A 250 5.53 -1.79 8.78
CA LEU A 250 6.00 -2.54 7.61
C LEU A 250 7.33 -1.99 7.08
N VAL A 251 7.43 -0.67 6.95
CA VAL A 251 8.67 -0.03 6.47
C VAL A 251 9.81 -0.29 7.47
N ILE A 252 9.55 -0.17 8.77
CA ILE A 252 10.54 -0.44 9.83
C ILE A 252 11.00 -1.90 9.79
N LEU A 253 10.08 -2.86 9.68
CA LEU A 253 10.45 -4.28 9.63
C LEU A 253 11.11 -4.67 8.32
N GLY A 254 10.63 -4.16 7.19
CA GLY A 254 11.22 -4.42 5.88
C GLY A 254 12.66 -3.90 5.82
N SER A 255 12.86 -2.62 6.13
CA SER A 255 14.22 -2.03 6.12
C SER A 255 15.11 -2.57 7.24
N GLY A 256 14.56 -2.74 8.45
CA GLY A 256 15.28 -3.26 9.61
C GLY A 256 15.71 -4.72 9.44
N SER A 257 14.89 -5.57 8.81
CA SER A 257 15.26 -6.96 8.53
C SER A 257 16.38 -7.05 7.49
N LEU A 258 16.33 -6.25 6.43
CA LEU A 258 17.39 -6.18 5.42
C LEU A 258 18.72 -5.67 6.01
N LEU A 259 18.67 -4.64 6.85
CA LEU A 259 19.84 -4.15 7.57
C LEU A 259 20.36 -5.19 8.58
N GLY A 260 19.47 -5.87 9.30
CA GLY A 260 19.83 -6.93 10.24
C GLY A 260 20.56 -8.10 9.58
N LEU A 261 20.09 -8.54 8.41
CA LEU A 261 20.76 -9.56 7.60
C LEU A 261 22.18 -9.14 7.21
N ARG A 262 22.38 -7.86 6.86
CA ARG A 262 23.72 -7.35 6.49
C ARG A 262 24.69 -7.36 7.67
N TYR A 263 24.24 -6.97 8.85
CA TYR A 263 25.07 -6.91 10.06
C TYR A 263 25.12 -8.23 10.84
N ALA A 264 24.65 -9.32 10.23
CA ALA A 264 24.59 -10.65 10.85
C ALA A 264 23.94 -10.63 12.25
N MET A 265 22.91 -9.79 12.44
CA MET A 265 22.14 -9.82 13.68
C MET A 265 21.45 -11.18 13.82
N PRO A 266 21.42 -11.77 15.04
CA PRO A 266 20.77 -13.06 15.27
C PRO A 266 19.25 -12.90 15.19
N VAL A 267 18.71 -12.81 13.97
CA VAL A 267 17.28 -12.66 13.69
C VAL A 267 16.45 -13.83 14.21
N GLU A 268 17.07 -15.00 14.37
CA GLU A 268 16.47 -16.16 15.02
C GLU A 268 16.18 -15.91 16.51
N ALA A 269 17.07 -15.21 17.22
CA ALA A 269 16.87 -14.86 18.63
C ALA A 269 15.71 -13.88 18.84
N LEU A 270 15.37 -13.10 17.81
CA LEU A 270 14.21 -12.21 17.80
C LEU A 270 12.92 -12.93 17.37
N GLY A 271 12.97 -14.20 17.02
CA GLY A 271 11.82 -14.94 16.48
C GLY A 271 11.41 -14.49 15.07
N LEU A 272 12.21 -13.66 14.39
CA LEU A 272 11.91 -13.19 13.02
C LEU A 272 12.17 -14.25 11.94
N ALA A 273 12.67 -15.42 12.33
CA ALA A 273 12.88 -16.53 11.41
C ALA A 273 11.56 -17.13 10.89
N THR A 274 10.52 -17.15 11.72
CA THR A 274 9.21 -17.71 11.36
C THR A 274 8.26 -16.63 10.83
N MET A 275 7.33 -17.02 9.96
CA MET A 275 6.30 -16.10 9.43
C MET A 275 5.41 -15.57 10.55
N THR A 276 4.98 -16.46 11.46
CA THR A 276 4.26 -16.09 12.69
C THR A 276 5.02 -15.04 13.51
N GLY A 277 6.33 -15.20 13.70
CA GLY A 277 7.12 -14.24 14.48
C GLY A 277 7.26 -12.89 13.80
N LYS A 278 7.44 -12.83 12.47
CA LYS A 278 7.43 -11.57 11.70
C LYS A 278 6.10 -10.85 11.83
N LEU A 279 4.99 -11.58 11.75
CA LEU A 279 3.64 -11.01 11.88
C LEU A 279 3.36 -10.53 13.31
N ALA A 280 3.80 -11.27 14.32
CA ALA A 280 3.72 -10.85 15.71
C ALA A 280 4.49 -9.55 15.96
N TRP A 281 5.71 -9.42 15.44
CA TRP A 281 6.48 -8.18 15.51
C TRP A 281 5.81 -7.03 14.76
N TRP A 282 5.28 -7.30 13.57
CA TRP A 282 4.59 -6.29 12.77
C TRP A 282 3.36 -5.76 13.49
N PHE A 283 2.54 -6.67 14.04
CA PHE A 283 1.36 -6.31 14.80
C PHE A 283 1.72 -5.56 16.09
N GLY A 284 2.72 -6.05 16.83
CA GLY A 284 3.22 -5.40 18.05
C GLY A 284 3.72 -3.98 17.80
N LEU A 285 4.51 -3.78 16.74
CA LEU A 285 4.97 -2.44 16.33
C LEU A 285 3.82 -1.55 15.89
N SER A 286 2.83 -2.11 15.17
CA SER A 286 1.64 -1.36 14.74
C SER A 286 0.81 -0.89 15.93
N LEU A 287 0.57 -1.77 16.91
CA LEU A 287 -0.12 -1.42 18.16
C LEU A 287 0.65 -0.36 18.96
N LEU A 288 1.97 -0.53 19.08
CA LEU A 288 2.82 0.43 19.78
C LEU A 288 2.76 1.82 19.11
N GLY A 289 2.83 1.88 17.78
CA GLY A 289 2.72 3.14 17.02
C GLY A 289 1.37 3.80 17.21
N LEU A 290 0.30 3.01 17.14
CA LEU A 290 -1.06 3.46 17.39
C LEU A 290 -1.22 4.05 18.80
N LEU A 291 -0.68 3.39 19.83
CA LEU A 291 -0.69 3.89 21.22
C LEU A 291 0.09 5.21 21.39
N ILE A 292 1.28 5.31 20.79
CA ILE A 292 2.09 6.53 20.80
C ILE A 292 1.30 7.68 20.17
N GLN A 293 0.73 7.44 19.00
CA GLN A 293 -0.07 8.44 18.32
C GLN A 293 -1.31 8.83 19.13
N PHE A 294 -1.99 7.90 19.79
CA PHE A 294 -3.17 8.22 20.61
C PHE A 294 -2.84 9.10 21.82
N LYS A 295 -1.74 8.83 22.53
CA LYS A 295 -1.31 9.65 23.68
C LYS A 295 -1.13 11.12 23.30
N TRP A 296 -0.71 11.41 22.07
CA TRP A 296 -0.52 12.77 21.59
C TRP A 296 -1.83 13.51 21.31
N VAL A 297 -2.92 12.78 21.03
CA VAL A 297 -4.25 13.38 20.82
C VAL A 297 -4.90 13.75 22.15
N GLY A 298 -4.77 12.91 23.18
CA GLY A 298 -5.38 13.16 24.50
C GLY A 298 -4.88 14.44 25.17
N ARG A 299 -3.58 14.76 25.05
CA ARG A 299 -2.96 15.92 25.74
C ARG A 299 -3.51 17.29 25.32
N LYS A 300 -4.21 17.41 24.20
CA LYS A 300 -4.79 18.69 23.76
C LYS A 300 -6.16 18.99 24.37
N ALA A 301 -6.84 18.01 24.95
CA ALA A 301 -8.15 18.21 25.57
C ALA A 301 -8.04 18.88 26.96
N ASP A 302 -7.01 18.56 27.75
CA ASP A 302 -6.86 19.04 29.14
C ASP A 302 -6.40 20.51 29.27
N LYS A 303 -5.96 21.16 28.20
CA LYS A 303 -5.50 22.57 28.26
C LYS A 303 -6.61 23.61 28.06
N LYS A 304 -7.88 23.19 28.03
CA LYS A 304 -9.02 24.09 27.80
C LYS A 304 -9.99 24.23 28.99
N ASN A 305 -9.64 23.65 30.14
CA ASN A 305 -10.31 23.89 31.42
C ASN A 305 -9.35 24.62 32.36
#